data_AF-A0A966EZZ7-F1
#
_entry.id   AF-A0A966EZZ7-F1
#
_cell.length_a   1.000
_cell.length_b   1.000
_cell.length_c   1.000
_cell.angle_alpha   90.00
_cell.angle_beta   90.00
_cell.angle_gamma   90.00
#
_symmetry.space_group_name_H-M   'P 1'
#
loop_
_entity.id
_entity.type
_entity.pdbx_description
1 polymer ?
#
loop_
_entity_poly.entity_id
_entity_poly.type
_entity_poly.pdbx_seq_one_letter_code
_entity_poly.pdbx_strand_id
1 'polypeptide(L)'
;MPKRILTGTVVSDKGDKTVVVNVERKVKHPLYGKIIRRSKKYHAHDENNEISLGETVRIEETRPISKLKTWKVLERVGAAAGLATPTVGEITASDPKDEKVKAPVKPAAEEKAEATPAAK
;
A
#
# COMPACT_ATOMS: atom_id res chain seq x y z
N MET A 1 5.18 11.57 26.39
CA MET A 1 4.57 12.49 25.41
C MET A 1 3.86 11.65 24.35
N PRO A 2 2.69 12.05 23.85
CA PRO A 2 1.95 11.30 22.85
C PRO A 2 2.73 11.28 21.52
N LYS A 3 2.77 10.12 20.85
CA LYS A 3 3.34 10.00 19.51
C LYS A 3 2.44 10.70 18.51
N ARG A 4 3.05 11.37 17.52
CA ARG A 4 2.30 12.06 16.47
C ARG A 4 1.89 11.08 15.38
N ILE A 5 0.62 11.10 15.03
CA ILE A 5 0.02 10.29 13.97
C ILE A 5 -0.35 11.21 12.80
N LEU A 6 0.04 10.83 11.59
CA LEU A 6 -0.31 11.54 10.36
C LEU A 6 -1.08 10.60 9.43
N THR A 7 -1.97 11.16 8.63
CA THR A 7 -2.69 10.43 7.58
C THR A 7 -2.24 10.94 6.22
N GLY A 8 -2.00 10.05 5.26
CA GLY A 8 -1.62 10.42 3.91
C GLY A 8 -1.82 9.30 2.91
N THR A 9 -1.58 9.60 1.64
CA THR A 9 -1.76 8.67 0.53
C THR A 9 -0.42 8.09 0.10
N VAL A 10 -0.40 6.80 -0.23
CA VAL A 10 0.80 6.09 -0.69
C VAL A 10 1.10 6.47 -2.13
N VAL A 11 2.30 7.01 -2.37
CA VAL A 11 2.77 7.47 -3.70
C VAL A 11 3.70 6.45 -4.36
N SER A 12 4.52 5.75 -3.57
CA SER A 12 5.41 4.73 -4.13
C SER A 12 5.66 3.58 -3.16
N ASP A 13 5.63 2.38 -3.72
CA ASP A 13 5.90 1.10 -3.08
C ASP A 13 7.02 0.35 -3.84
N LYS A 14 8.07 1.09 -4.21
CA LYS A 14 9.20 0.51 -4.96
C LYS A 14 10.25 -0.12 -4.07
N GLY A 15 10.19 0.11 -2.76
CA GLY A 15 11.24 -0.27 -1.81
C GLY A 15 10.76 -1.37 -0.90
N ASP A 16 11.60 -2.38 -0.67
CA ASP A 16 11.28 -3.44 0.27
C ASP A 16 11.05 -2.88 1.67
N LYS A 17 9.96 -3.31 2.30
CA LYS A 17 9.59 -2.96 3.68
C LYS A 17 9.40 -1.46 3.88
N THR A 18 9.16 -0.71 2.79
CA THR A 18 9.21 0.74 2.76
C THR A 18 8.19 1.34 1.80
N VAL A 19 7.24 2.09 2.35
CA VAL A 19 6.28 2.85 1.55
C VAL A 19 6.54 4.34 1.66
N VAL A 20 6.37 5.07 0.56
CA VAL A 20 6.45 6.54 0.54
C VAL A 20 5.06 7.12 0.60
N VAL A 21 4.77 7.82 1.70
CA VAL A 21 3.48 8.43 1.98
C VAL A 21 3.55 9.93 1.76
N ASN A 22 2.64 10.49 0.96
CA ASN A 22 2.45 11.93 0.83
C ASN A 22 1.40 12.40 1.83
N VAL A 23 1.82 13.26 2.75
CA VAL A 23 0.92 13.87 3.74
C VAL A 23 0.68 15.32 3.34
N GLU A 24 -0.60 15.64 3.13
CA GLU A 24 -1.05 17.01 2.88
C GLU A 24 -1.50 17.67 4.17
N ARG A 25 -1.06 18.92 4.38
CA ARG A 25 -1.55 19.77 5.47
C ARG A 25 -1.94 21.15 4.95
N LYS A 26 -2.99 21.72 5.54
CA LYS A 26 -3.39 23.10 5.31
C LYS A 26 -2.67 23.99 6.33
N VAL A 27 -1.91 24.97 5.86
CA VAL A 27 -1.15 25.91 6.69
C VAL A 27 -1.56 27.32 6.30
N LYS A 28 -1.73 28.23 7.27
CA LYS A 28 -1.97 29.65 6.99
C LYS A 28 -0.64 30.32 6.61
N HIS A 29 -0.64 31.11 5.54
CA HIS A 29 0.52 31.96 5.22
C HIS A 29 0.70 33.00 6.33
N PRO A 30 1.92 33.18 6.89
CA PRO A 30 2.13 34.03 8.06
C PRO A 30 1.76 35.50 7.82
N LEU A 31 2.04 36.04 6.62
CA LEU A 31 1.83 37.46 6.33
C LEU A 31 0.46 37.76 5.71
N TYR A 32 -0.12 36.82 4.97
CA TYR A 32 -1.33 37.06 4.16
C TYR A 32 -2.57 36.33 4.70
N GLY A 33 -2.42 35.43 5.68
CA GLY A 33 -3.52 34.64 6.25
C GLY A 33 -4.16 33.60 5.30
N LYS A 34 -3.83 33.60 4.00
CA LYS A 34 -4.36 32.65 3.01
C LYS A 34 -4.00 31.22 3.39
N ILE A 35 -4.98 30.32 3.33
CA ILE A 35 -4.78 28.90 3.61
C ILE A 35 -4.14 28.24 2.38
N ILE A 36 -2.92 27.76 2.53
CA ILE A 36 -2.14 27.06 1.50
C ILE A 36 -1.98 25.58 1.85
N ARG A 37 -2.04 24.73 0.83
CA ARG A 37 -1.72 23.30 0.96
C ARG A 37 -0.21 23.11 0.91
N ARG A 38 0.36 22.36 1.86
CA ARG A 38 1.76 21.92 1.83
C ARG A 38 1.78 20.39 1.90
N SER A 39 2.48 19.78 0.96
CA SER A 39 2.74 18.35 0.92
C SER A 39 4.15 18.03 1.43
N LYS A 40 4.30 16.90 2.12
CA LYS A 40 5.61 16.33 2.47
C LYS A 40 5.56 14.82 2.32
N LYS A 41 6.61 14.26 1.73
CA LYS A 41 6.80 12.81 1.58
C LYS A 41 7.50 12.24 2.81
N TYR A 42 7.02 11.10 3.30
CA TYR A 42 7.56 10.36 4.43
C TYR A 42 7.85 8.92 4.03
N HIS A 43 8.95 8.37 4.52
CA HIS A 43 9.28 6.96 4.34
C HIS A 43 8.79 6.22 5.58
N ALA A 44 7.77 5.39 5.39
CA ALA A 44 7.20 4.58 6.44
C ALA A 44 7.67 3.13 6.32
N HIS A 45 7.90 2.51 7.48
CA HIS A 45 8.22 1.10 7.57
C HIS A 45 6.94 0.28 7.66
N ASP A 46 6.84 -0.67 6.76
CA ASP A 46 5.93 -1.81 6.80
C ASP A 46 6.82 -3.07 6.77
N GLU A 47 6.51 -4.09 7.57
CA GLU A 47 7.29 -5.33 7.61
C GLU A 47 6.78 -6.35 6.58
N ASN A 48 5.47 -6.33 6.33
CA ASN A 48 4.77 -7.34 5.55
C ASN A 48 4.45 -6.88 4.12
N ASN A 49 4.80 -5.63 3.75
CA ASN A 49 4.49 -5.02 2.45
C ASN A 49 3.01 -5.19 2.06
N GLU A 50 2.11 -5.04 3.03
CA GLU A 50 0.70 -5.33 2.78
C GLU A 50 0.05 -4.16 2.01
N ILE A 51 0.63 -2.96 2.11
CA ILE A 51 0.06 -1.72 1.62
C ILE A 51 0.38 -1.49 0.16
N SER A 52 -0.66 -1.26 -0.64
CA SER A 52 -0.54 -1.00 -2.07
C SER A 52 -0.53 0.51 -2.41
N LEU A 53 -0.10 0.82 -3.64
CA LEU A 53 -0.14 2.18 -4.19
C LEU A 53 -1.55 2.78 -4.18
N GLY A 54 -1.67 4.06 -3.82
CA GLY A 54 -2.94 4.78 -3.84
C GLY A 54 -3.81 4.62 -2.60
N GLU A 55 -3.44 3.75 -1.66
CA GLU A 55 -4.15 3.60 -0.40
C GLU A 55 -3.91 4.79 0.54
N THR A 56 -4.89 5.09 1.40
CA THR A 56 -4.73 6.07 2.47
C THR A 56 -4.35 5.35 3.76
N VAL A 57 -3.26 5.78 4.39
CA VAL A 57 -2.67 5.11 5.56
C VAL A 57 -2.43 6.10 6.70
N ARG A 58 -2.50 5.59 7.93
CA ARG A 58 -2.04 6.27 9.15
C ARG A 58 -0.61 5.85 9.47
N ILE A 59 0.25 6.83 9.69
CA ILE A 59 1.66 6.65 10.06
C ILE A 59 1.94 7.24 11.43
N GLU A 60 2.76 6.56 12.24
CA GLU A 60 3.24 7.02 13.55
C GLU A 60 4.73 7.35 13.54
N GLU A 61 5.13 8.33 14.36
CA GLU A 61 6.54 8.58 14.66
C GLU A 61 7.14 7.43 15.51
N THR A 62 8.30 6.92 15.11
CA THR A 62 9.02 5.84 15.81
C THR A 62 10.51 6.14 15.89
N ARG A 63 11.26 5.26 16.56
CA ARG A 63 12.73 5.32 16.54
C ARG A 63 13.23 5.24 15.09
N PRO A 64 14.32 5.92 14.73
CA PRO A 64 14.91 5.79 13.39
C PRO A 64 15.23 4.32 13.09
N ILE A 65 14.65 3.80 12.01
CA ILE A 65 14.93 2.45 11.49
C ILE A 65 16.05 2.54 10.44
N SER A 66 16.13 3.68 9.75
CA SER A 66 17.21 4.02 8.81
C SER A 66 17.41 5.53 8.77
N LYS A 67 18.24 6.01 7.83
CA LYS A 67 18.48 7.45 7.59
C LYS A 67 17.21 8.24 7.28
N LEU A 68 16.23 7.62 6.59
CA LEU A 68 15.00 8.30 6.15
C LEU A 68 13.73 7.71 6.78
N LYS A 69 13.76 6.42 7.17
CA LYS A 69 12.61 5.71 7.73
C LYS A 69 12.53 5.96 9.24
N THR A 70 11.73 6.95 9.61
CA THR A 70 11.42 7.31 11.02
C THR A 70 9.93 7.13 11.33
N TRP A 71 9.16 6.61 10.38
CA TRP A 71 7.72 6.43 10.49
C TRP A 71 7.38 4.94 10.40
N LYS A 72 6.36 4.50 11.13
CA LYS A 72 5.78 3.15 11.03
C LYS A 72 4.35 3.26 10.55
N VAL A 73 3.89 2.32 9.71
CA VAL A 73 2.48 2.28 9.32
C VAL A 73 1.64 1.59 10.39
N LEU A 74 0.47 2.16 10.70
CA LEU A 74 -0.47 1.64 11.68
C LEU A 74 -1.67 0.95 11.02
N GLU A 75 -2.42 1.68 10.20
CA GLU A 75 -3.74 1.27 9.72
C GLU A 75 -4.03 1.86 8.34
N ARG A 76 -4.79 1.11 7.52
CA ARG A 76 -5.39 1.62 6.28
C ARG A 76 -6.69 2.34 6.59
N VAL A 77 -6.78 3.62 6.24
CA VAL A 77 -7.97 4.45 6.45
C VAL A 77 -8.73 4.49 5.14
N GLY A 78 -9.65 3.55 4.93
CA GLY A 78 -10.38 3.47 3.67
C GLY A 78 -11.22 2.22 3.44
N ALA A 79 -11.10 1.21 4.30
CA ALA A 79 -12.09 0.14 4.36
C ALA A 79 -13.35 0.69 5.04
N ALA A 80 -14.16 1.44 4.28
CA ALA A 80 -15.57 1.56 4.60
C ALA A 80 -16.10 0.12 4.66
N ALA A 81 -16.47 -0.32 5.86
CA ALA A 81 -17.29 -1.49 6.08
C ALA A 81 -18.60 -1.29 5.32
N GLY A 82 -18.61 -1.72 4.06
CA GLY A 82 -19.79 -1.79 3.21
C GLY A 82 -20.37 -3.20 3.27
N LEU A 83 -21.42 -3.33 4.07
CA LEU A 83 -22.60 -4.18 3.83
C LEU A 83 -22.37 -5.66 3.53
N ALA A 84 -22.40 -6.49 4.59
CA ALA A 84 -22.92 -7.84 4.48
C ALA A 84 -24.28 -7.88 5.19
N THR A 85 -25.36 -7.87 4.42
CA THR A 85 -26.66 -8.38 4.86
C THR A 85 -26.56 -9.89 4.99
N PRO A 86 -26.83 -10.50 6.16
CA PRO A 86 -27.08 -11.94 6.20
C PRO A 86 -28.50 -12.19 5.67
N THR A 87 -28.63 -12.52 4.39
CA THR A 87 -29.84 -13.18 3.88
C THR A 87 -29.82 -14.61 4.37
N VAL A 88 -30.60 -14.87 5.42
CA VAL A 88 -30.93 -16.21 5.88
C VAL A 88 -31.90 -16.86 4.88
N GLY A 89 -31.50 -18.01 4.31
CA GLY A 89 -32.34 -19.20 4.15
C GLY A 89 -33.19 -19.36 2.88
N GLU A 90 -32.83 -20.37 2.06
CA GLU A 90 -33.69 -21.52 1.65
C GLU A 90 -32.82 -22.47 0.78
N ILE A 91 -32.44 -23.67 1.25
CA ILE A 91 -33.09 -25.01 1.22
C ILE A 91 -32.43 -26.01 0.24
N THR A 92 -31.93 -27.08 0.86
CA THR A 92 -32.01 -28.51 0.48
C THR A 92 -31.35 -29.05 -0.80
N ALA A 93 -30.30 -29.85 -0.53
CA ALA A 93 -30.11 -31.24 -0.95
C ALA A 93 -29.79 -31.56 -2.42
N SER A 94 -28.54 -31.94 -2.70
CA SER A 94 -28.13 -33.27 -3.21
C SER A 94 -26.64 -33.30 -3.65
N ASP A 95 -25.82 -34.08 -2.94
CA ASP A 95 -24.55 -34.67 -3.41
C ASP A 95 -24.81 -35.67 -4.59
N PRO A 96 -23.82 -36.32 -5.25
CA PRO A 96 -22.38 -36.03 -5.50
C PRO A 96 -21.94 -36.29 -6.98
N LYS A 97 -20.80 -35.75 -7.48
CA LYS A 97 -19.77 -36.48 -8.26
C LYS A 97 -18.61 -35.66 -8.87
N ASP A 98 -17.45 -36.30 -8.84
CA ASP A 98 -16.32 -36.26 -9.79
C ASP A 98 -15.25 -35.15 -9.70
N GLU A 99 -14.20 -35.53 -8.96
CA GLU A 99 -12.78 -35.41 -9.29
C GLU A 99 -12.45 -35.27 -10.80
N LYS A 100 -11.86 -34.13 -11.22
CA LYS A 100 -10.56 -34.03 -11.94
C LYS A 100 -10.35 -32.65 -12.59
N VAL A 101 -9.16 -32.10 -12.29
CA VAL A 101 -8.19 -31.50 -13.24
C VAL A 101 -8.61 -30.23 -14.00
N LYS A 102 -7.96 -29.10 -13.69
CA LYS A 102 -6.88 -28.51 -14.52
C LYS A 102 -6.51 -27.08 -14.06
N ALA A 103 -5.44 -26.95 -13.27
CA ALA A 103 -4.49 -25.87 -13.53
C ALA A 103 -3.53 -26.41 -14.61
N PRO A 104 -3.08 -25.61 -15.61
CA PRO A 104 -1.94 -24.74 -15.30
C PRO A 104 -1.83 -23.43 -16.13
N VAL A 105 -1.26 -22.40 -15.48
CA VAL A 105 -0.06 -21.67 -15.92
C VAL A 105 -0.21 -20.62 -17.05
N LYS A 106 -0.04 -19.35 -16.65
CA LYS A 106 0.67 -18.34 -17.46
C LYS A 106 2.06 -18.13 -16.84
N PRO A 107 3.16 -18.46 -17.52
CA PRO A 107 4.47 -17.99 -17.15
C PRO A 107 4.97 -16.94 -18.16
N ALA A 108 5.50 -15.87 -17.60
CA ALA A 108 6.79 -15.30 -17.94
C ALA A 108 7.16 -15.19 -19.43
N ALA A 109 7.03 -13.98 -19.98
CA ALA A 109 7.86 -13.51 -21.08
C ALA A 109 8.93 -12.57 -20.50
N GLU A 110 10.08 -13.13 -20.16
CA GLU A 110 11.36 -12.43 -20.07
C GLU A 110 12.44 -13.40 -20.56
N GLU A 111 12.93 -13.20 -21.78
CA GLU A 111 14.24 -13.73 -22.17
C GLU A 111 15.04 -12.61 -22.84
N LYS A 112 16.23 -12.44 -22.27
CA LYS A 112 17.27 -11.50 -22.64
C LYS A 112 17.89 -11.93 -23.97
N ALA A 113 18.01 -11.00 -24.92
CA ALA A 113 18.99 -11.13 -25.99
C ALA A 113 20.26 -10.39 -25.57
N GLU A 114 21.19 -11.18 -25.05
CA GLU A 114 22.60 -10.89 -24.90
C GLU A 114 23.25 -10.77 -26.29
N ALA A 115 23.85 -9.63 -26.60
CA ALA A 115 24.66 -9.43 -27.79
C ALA A 115 26.14 -9.39 -27.38
N THR A 116 26.85 -10.47 -27.69
CA THR A 116 28.30 -10.65 -27.58
C THR A 116 28.87 -10.79 -29.01
N PRO A 117 30.19 -10.78 -29.26
CA PRO A 117 30.85 -9.77 -30.09
C PRO A 117 31.56 -10.37 -31.33
N ALA A 118 32.31 -9.51 -32.02
CA ALA A 118 33.40 -9.80 -32.96
C ALA A 118 33.06 -10.06 -34.44
N ALA A 119 33.49 -9.15 -35.31
CA ALA A 119 34.15 -9.47 -36.58
C ALA A 119 34.83 -8.23 -37.18
N LYS A 120 36.17 -8.29 -37.20
CA LYS A 120 37.15 -7.75 -38.17
C LYS A 120 37.15 -6.25 -38.52
#